data_AF-A0AAN4YJW5-F1
#
_entry.id   AF-A0AAN4YJW5-F1
#
_cell.length_a   1.000
_cell.length_b   1.000
_cell.length_c   1.000
_cell.angle_alpha   90.00
_cell.angle_beta   90.00
_cell.angle_gamma   90.00
#
_symmetry.space_group_name_H-M   'P 1'
#
loop_
_entity.id
_entity.type
_entity.pdbx_description
1 polymer ?
#
loop_
_entity_poly.entity_id
_entity_poly.type
_entity_poly.pdbx_seq_one_letter_code
_entity_poly.pdbx_strand_id
1 'polypeptide(L)'
;MHHSVDLLGQKLAKGEVIYGVNTGFGGSADTRTQDYATLQKALIQHHNAAILLPSDRGLGSPVSSLHHLKSHCMPVPIVRAAMLTRCNSLLRGHSAVRVQVVEHILTLLAHRLTPVVPLRGSISASGDLTPLAYIAGALEGNPDISMHNAAGDQIIPADEALQLAGLVPLDFGPKEGLGLLNGTAFSGGAASLVLFEANQLVLLSQVLTAMGTEALLGTRYNYHPFIADARPHDGQREAAANIFKILTDSKLAKNPTEGSETANHGGLAQDRYALRTSTQWIGPQIENMALSLKQVVCELNSTTDNPLLDPEEAQIHHGGNFQAASVTSAMEKTMGAMQMLGKMIFSQCSEIINPNLSRGLPPNLSVDDPSLSFAFKGVDINMASYMSELAYLNHPVSNHVQSAEMHNQGLNSLAFIACRYAGDAVEVLSLIAATYLYVLCQALDLRALHLEFVKDARVQVDDITAELYSSTFGARLPAVQNKLWEELMNHWSRTSTSDLAERCQSTTSYSVGVLLSSLAAERNPENSSMTDVRAAQHWQTRVCAVLNWSYRTTRETFLTRQTTKSYLCSASRSFYIFVREKLAVPMHRGIADHPTYDSAGRRKKGCIGTQISKVYAALRRGEFQDVLLSCW
;
A
#
# COMPACT_ATOMS: atom_id res chain seq x y z
N MET A 1 19.08 -36.06 6.61
CA MET A 1 20.00 -35.36 7.55
C MET A 1 21.07 -36.29 8.11
N HIS A 2 20.73 -37.33 8.88
CA HIS A 2 21.73 -38.24 9.48
C HIS A 2 22.77 -38.77 8.47
N HIS A 3 22.35 -39.28 7.32
CA HIS A 3 23.26 -39.77 6.28
C HIS A 3 24.31 -38.73 5.82
N SER A 4 23.98 -37.43 5.80
CA SER A 4 24.96 -36.39 5.45
C SER A 4 25.99 -36.17 6.57
N VAL A 5 25.57 -36.24 7.83
CA VAL A 5 26.49 -36.17 8.97
C VAL A 5 27.44 -37.38 8.96
N ASP A 6 26.90 -38.57 8.70
CA ASP A 6 27.69 -39.80 8.62
C ASP A 6 28.68 -39.76 7.44
N LEU A 7 28.24 -39.27 6.27
CA LEU A 7 29.12 -39.08 5.11
C LEU A 7 30.27 -38.13 5.45
N LEU A 8 29.99 -36.99 6.09
CA LEU A 8 31.04 -36.05 6.50
C LEU A 8 32.08 -36.74 7.40
N GLY A 9 31.62 -37.49 8.39
CA GLY A 9 32.50 -38.25 9.29
C GLY A 9 33.37 -39.27 8.55
N GLN A 10 32.79 -40.01 7.61
CA GLN A 10 33.52 -40.98 6.80
C GLN A 10 34.62 -40.31 5.93
N LYS A 11 34.31 -39.15 5.36
CA LYS A 11 35.22 -38.39 4.49
C LYS A 11 36.39 -37.82 5.28
N LEU A 12 36.11 -37.26 6.47
CA LEU A 12 37.15 -36.79 7.39
C LEU A 12 38.05 -37.93 7.88
N ALA A 13 37.48 -39.10 8.20
CA ALA A 13 38.24 -40.28 8.63
C ALA A 13 39.19 -40.81 7.54
N LYS A 14 38.86 -40.59 6.26
CA LYS A 14 39.73 -40.89 5.11
C LYS A 14 40.81 -39.82 4.86
N GLY A 15 40.83 -38.74 5.63
CA GLY A 15 41.76 -37.62 5.47
C GLY A 15 41.43 -36.71 4.28
N GLU A 16 40.20 -36.73 3.76
CA GLU A 16 39.79 -35.82 2.69
C GLU A 16 39.78 -34.36 3.17
N VAL A 17 40.17 -33.43 2.30
CA VAL A 17 40.15 -31.99 2.59
C VAL A 17 38.78 -31.44 2.25
N ILE A 18 38.13 -30.79 3.21
CA ILE A 18 36.75 -30.31 3.12
C ILE A 18 36.69 -28.85 3.58
N TYR A 19 36.20 -27.99 2.69
CA TYR A 19 36.11 -26.54 2.91
C TYR A 19 35.34 -26.19 4.19
N GLY A 20 35.95 -25.35 5.03
CA GLY A 20 35.36 -24.81 6.26
C GLY A 20 35.07 -25.87 7.34
N VAL A 21 35.64 -27.06 7.18
CA VAL A 21 35.59 -28.15 8.16
C VAL A 21 36.99 -28.47 8.68
N ASN A 22 37.93 -28.76 7.77
CA ASN A 22 39.35 -28.92 8.10
C ASN A 22 40.25 -27.92 7.34
N THR A 23 39.64 -26.90 6.75
CA THR A 23 40.29 -25.72 6.17
C THR A 23 39.79 -24.44 6.82
N GLY A 24 40.49 -23.32 6.63
CA GLY A 24 39.93 -21.99 6.90
C GLY A 24 38.76 -21.62 5.98
N PHE A 25 38.25 -20.41 6.15
CA PHE A 25 37.11 -19.87 5.42
C PHE A 25 37.54 -18.78 4.43
N GLY A 26 36.69 -18.53 3.42
CA GLY A 26 36.88 -17.43 2.46
C GLY A 26 38.28 -17.41 1.83
N GLY A 27 38.89 -16.22 1.78
CA GLY A 27 40.25 -15.99 1.28
C GLY A 27 41.37 -16.69 2.08
N SER A 28 41.06 -17.34 3.20
CA SER A 28 42.00 -18.12 4.04
C SER A 28 41.77 -19.63 3.96
N ALA A 29 41.09 -20.11 2.90
CA ALA A 29 40.77 -21.54 2.71
C ALA A 29 41.99 -22.45 2.42
N ASP A 30 43.20 -21.89 2.31
CA ASP A 30 44.48 -22.59 2.18
C ASP A 30 45.05 -23.08 3.53
N THR A 31 44.56 -22.55 4.64
CA THR A 31 44.93 -23.00 6.00
C THR A 31 44.28 -24.33 6.37
N ARG A 32 44.84 -25.08 7.34
CA ARG A 32 44.37 -26.42 7.75
C ARG A 32 44.32 -26.58 9.27
N THR A 33 43.34 -27.35 9.76
CA THR A 33 43.22 -27.72 11.18
C THR A 33 42.51 -29.06 11.34
N GLN A 34 42.78 -29.76 12.44
CA GLN A 34 42.05 -30.95 12.87
C GLN A 34 41.13 -30.66 14.07
N ASP A 35 41.19 -29.45 14.63
CA ASP A 35 40.30 -28.99 15.69
C ASP A 35 39.03 -28.40 15.09
N TYR A 36 38.12 -29.29 14.69
CA TYR A 36 36.89 -28.95 13.97
C TYR A 36 35.95 -28.09 14.82
N ALA A 37 35.84 -28.39 16.12
CA ALA A 37 34.94 -27.70 17.04
C ALA A 37 35.40 -26.25 17.27
N THR A 38 36.69 -26.04 17.56
CA THR A 38 37.24 -24.68 17.72
C THR A 38 37.12 -23.88 16.43
N LEU A 39 37.32 -24.51 15.26
CA LEU A 39 37.13 -23.84 13.97
C LEU A 39 35.69 -23.31 13.80
N GLN A 40 34.66 -24.08 14.17
CA GLN A 40 33.27 -23.61 14.07
C GLN A 40 32.98 -22.45 15.05
N LYS A 41 33.52 -22.50 16.28
CA LYS A 41 33.40 -21.38 17.24
C LYS A 41 34.11 -20.12 16.74
N ALA A 42 35.30 -20.27 16.15
CA ALA A 42 36.02 -19.16 15.55
C ALA A 42 35.24 -18.50 14.40
N LEU A 43 34.49 -19.29 13.61
CA LEU A 43 33.60 -18.77 12.58
C LEU A 43 32.48 -17.89 13.18
N ILE A 44 31.80 -18.40 14.22
CA ILE A 44 30.70 -17.67 14.88
C ILE A 44 31.22 -16.39 15.53
N GLN A 45 32.32 -16.49 16.28
CA GLN A 45 32.93 -15.39 17.02
C GLN A 45 33.22 -14.17 16.12
N HIS A 46 33.92 -14.37 15.00
CA HIS A 46 34.31 -13.22 14.17
C HIS A 46 33.14 -12.61 13.39
N HIS A 47 32.05 -13.37 13.16
CA HIS A 47 30.82 -12.84 12.57
C HIS A 47 29.91 -12.14 13.58
N ASN A 48 30.06 -12.37 14.89
CA ASN A 48 29.43 -11.54 15.94
C ASN A 48 30.14 -10.19 16.12
N ALA A 49 30.34 -9.46 15.02
CA ALA A 49 31.10 -8.21 14.98
C ALA A 49 30.25 -6.98 14.61
N ALA A 50 28.93 -7.14 14.47
CA ALA A 50 28.03 -6.06 14.04
C ALA A 50 27.52 -5.20 15.21
N ILE A 51 27.05 -4.00 14.87
CA ILE A 51 26.82 -2.91 15.81
C ILE A 51 25.35 -2.89 16.26
N LEU A 52 25.13 -2.92 17.58
CA LEU A 52 23.85 -2.65 18.24
C LEU A 52 23.98 -1.43 19.15
N LEU A 53 22.90 -0.70 19.35
CA LEU A 53 22.85 0.33 20.39
C LEU A 53 22.69 -0.32 21.77
N PRO A 54 23.14 0.35 22.86
CA PRO A 54 22.82 -0.13 24.21
C PRO A 54 21.33 -0.33 24.45
N SER A 55 20.47 0.53 23.87
CA SER A 55 19.01 0.40 23.93
C SER A 55 18.49 -0.85 23.23
N ASP A 56 19.16 -1.30 22.15
CA ASP A 56 18.77 -2.52 21.44
C ASP A 56 19.07 -3.78 22.26
N ARG A 57 20.09 -3.71 23.13
CA ARG A 57 20.48 -4.79 24.07
C ARG A 57 19.71 -4.74 25.39
N GLY A 58 18.76 -3.82 25.56
CA GLY A 58 18.06 -3.61 26.84
C GLY A 58 18.95 -3.02 27.95
N LEU A 59 20.14 -2.51 27.61
CA LEU A 59 21.11 -1.92 28.54
C LEU A 59 20.88 -0.41 28.77
N GLY A 60 19.65 0.06 28.57
CA GLY A 60 19.28 1.48 28.67
C GLY A 60 19.16 1.95 30.12
N SER A 61 20.14 2.74 30.60
CA SER A 61 19.92 3.64 31.74
C SER A 61 18.94 4.75 31.35
N PRO A 62 18.09 5.28 32.26
CA PRO A 62 17.20 6.42 31.98
C PRO A 62 17.92 7.70 31.49
N VAL A 63 19.26 7.71 31.50
CA VAL A 63 20.13 8.84 31.15
C VAL A 63 20.89 8.62 29.82
N SER A 64 20.56 7.60 29.02
CA SER A 64 21.27 7.39 27.74
C SER A 64 20.97 8.53 26.75
N SER A 65 21.96 9.38 26.50
CA SER A 65 21.93 10.42 25.47
C SER A 65 21.70 9.88 24.05
N LEU A 66 21.66 8.56 23.86
CA LEU A 66 21.53 7.88 22.56
C LEU A 66 20.10 7.44 22.21
N HIS A 67 19.09 7.64 23.07
CA HIS A 67 17.71 7.20 22.81
C HIS A 67 17.06 7.86 21.57
N HIS A 68 17.60 8.96 21.06
CA HIS A 68 17.13 9.63 19.86
C HIS A 68 17.64 8.97 18.56
N LEU A 69 18.61 8.06 18.64
CA LEU A 69 19.12 7.33 17.49
C LEU A 69 18.12 6.25 17.05
N LYS A 70 18.02 6.03 15.73
CA LYS A 70 17.24 4.92 15.19
C LYS A 70 17.86 3.60 15.63
N SER A 71 17.03 2.64 16.03
CA SER A 71 17.47 1.29 16.39
C SER A 71 18.35 0.68 15.30
N HIS A 72 19.41 -0.01 15.72
CA HIS A 72 20.25 -0.82 14.85
C HIS A 72 19.83 -2.30 14.88
N CYS A 73 18.79 -2.65 15.62
CA CYS A 73 18.22 -3.98 15.68
C CYS A 73 17.35 -4.27 14.45
N MET A 74 17.38 -5.52 14.00
CA MET A 74 16.50 -6.05 12.98
C MET A 74 15.12 -6.34 13.55
N PRO A 75 14.02 -6.07 12.82
CA PRO A 75 12.68 -6.40 13.27
C PRO A 75 12.51 -7.90 13.60
N VAL A 76 11.93 -8.19 14.76
CA VAL A 76 11.64 -9.56 15.25
C VAL A 76 10.96 -10.46 14.20
N PRO A 77 9.96 -10.00 13.42
CA PRO A 77 9.35 -10.83 12.38
C PRO A 77 10.35 -11.32 11.33
N ILE A 78 11.34 -10.51 10.95
CA ILE A 78 12.37 -10.88 9.98
C ILE A 78 13.29 -11.96 10.57
N VAL A 79 13.72 -11.78 11.82
CA VAL A 79 14.57 -12.77 12.50
C VAL A 79 13.86 -14.11 12.61
N ARG A 80 12.58 -14.12 13.00
CA ARG A 80 11.77 -15.35 13.09
C ARG A 80 11.55 -16.00 11.72
N ALA A 81 11.30 -15.21 10.67
CA ALA A 81 11.20 -15.72 9.31
C ALA A 81 12.52 -16.35 8.85
N ALA A 82 13.67 -15.76 9.20
CA ALA A 82 14.99 -16.31 8.90
C ALA A 82 15.24 -17.63 9.65
N MET A 83 14.92 -17.70 10.94
CA MET A 83 15.02 -18.92 11.74
C MET A 83 14.20 -20.07 11.10
N LEU A 84 12.96 -19.81 10.71
CA LEU A 84 12.10 -20.80 10.06
C LEU A 84 12.63 -21.21 8.68
N THR A 85 13.07 -20.23 7.87
CA THR A 85 13.66 -20.47 6.54
C THR A 85 14.91 -21.34 6.64
N ARG A 86 15.76 -21.07 7.64
CA ARG A 86 16.98 -21.84 7.89
C ARG A 86 16.66 -23.28 8.30
N CYS A 87 15.64 -23.50 9.12
CA CYS A 87 15.15 -24.84 9.43
C CYS A 87 14.74 -25.59 8.15
N ASN A 88 13.94 -24.97 7.29
CA ASN A 88 13.49 -25.58 6.03
C ASN A 88 14.67 -25.98 5.12
N SER A 89 15.65 -25.09 4.97
CA SER A 89 16.86 -25.35 4.18
C SER A 89 17.70 -26.52 4.73
N LEU A 90 17.87 -26.60 6.06
CA LEU A 90 18.62 -27.66 6.72
C LEU A 90 17.94 -29.03 6.64
N LEU A 91 16.61 -29.07 6.74
CA LEU A 91 15.81 -30.30 6.69
C LEU A 91 15.99 -31.06 5.37
N ARG A 92 16.38 -30.38 4.29
CA ARG A 92 16.72 -30.99 3.00
C ARG A 92 17.89 -31.97 3.10
N GLY A 93 18.72 -31.88 4.14
CA GLY A 93 19.67 -32.92 4.50
C GLY A 93 20.99 -32.93 3.73
N HIS A 94 21.35 -31.83 3.06
CA HIS A 94 22.61 -31.69 2.32
C HIS A 94 23.70 -30.91 3.10
N SER A 95 23.40 -30.45 4.32
CA SER A 95 24.25 -29.51 5.06
C SER A 95 25.17 -30.16 6.11
N ALA A 96 25.02 -31.47 6.39
CA ALA A 96 25.67 -32.17 7.50
C ALA A 96 25.51 -31.47 8.86
N VAL A 97 24.28 -31.05 9.15
CA VAL A 97 23.87 -30.48 10.44
C VAL A 97 22.99 -31.48 11.17
N ARG A 98 23.16 -31.62 12.48
CA ARG A 98 22.34 -32.50 13.31
C ARG A 98 20.91 -31.98 13.41
N VAL A 99 19.97 -32.92 13.55
CA VAL A 99 18.54 -32.62 13.76
C VAL A 99 18.32 -31.75 14.99
N GLN A 100 19.12 -31.97 16.05
CA GLN A 100 19.07 -31.20 17.30
C GLN A 100 19.20 -29.68 17.09
N VAL A 101 20.00 -29.23 16.11
CA VAL A 101 20.13 -27.79 15.79
C VAL A 101 18.79 -27.22 15.32
N VAL A 102 18.08 -27.97 14.46
CA VAL A 102 16.76 -27.58 13.95
C VAL A 102 15.73 -27.60 15.08
N GLU A 103 15.76 -28.62 15.94
CA GLU A 103 14.86 -28.73 17.09
C GLU A 103 15.02 -27.56 18.07
N HIS A 104 16.25 -27.13 18.36
CA HIS A 104 16.50 -25.94 19.18
C HIS A 104 15.91 -24.67 18.57
N ILE A 105 16.12 -24.44 17.27
CA ILE A 105 15.58 -23.25 16.58
C ILE A 105 14.04 -23.27 16.64
N LEU A 106 13.41 -24.41 16.36
CA LEU A 106 11.95 -24.56 16.43
C LEU A 106 11.42 -24.37 17.86
N THR A 107 12.15 -24.86 18.87
CA THR A 107 11.79 -24.69 20.27
C THR A 107 11.85 -23.22 20.68
N LEU A 108 12.90 -22.49 20.30
CA LEU A 108 13.00 -21.04 20.52
C LEU A 108 11.85 -20.28 19.83
N LEU A 109 11.54 -20.63 18.57
CA LEU A 109 10.42 -20.05 17.83
C LEU A 109 9.08 -20.26 18.53
N ALA A 110 8.83 -21.47 19.06
CA ALA A 110 7.63 -21.85 19.79
C ALA A 110 7.49 -21.08 21.11
N HIS A 111 8.60 -20.88 21.82
CA HIS A 111 8.65 -20.08 23.06
C HIS A 111 8.73 -18.56 22.81
N ARG A 112 8.69 -18.12 21.54
CA ARG A 112 8.84 -16.71 21.14
C ARG A 112 10.15 -16.05 21.61
N LEU A 113 11.18 -16.85 21.85
CA LEU A 113 12.52 -16.39 22.18
C LEU A 113 13.27 -16.10 20.89
N THR A 114 13.60 -14.83 20.65
CA THR A 114 14.16 -14.37 19.37
C THR A 114 15.45 -13.58 19.61
N PRO A 115 16.57 -13.90 18.94
CA PRO A 115 17.80 -13.13 19.12
C PRO A 115 17.65 -11.69 18.64
N VAL A 116 18.33 -10.78 19.35
CA VAL A 116 18.52 -9.39 18.95
C VAL A 116 19.62 -9.38 17.88
N VAL A 117 19.21 -9.26 16.63
CA VAL A 117 20.12 -9.34 15.47
C VAL A 117 20.37 -7.94 14.91
N PRO A 118 21.62 -7.55 14.61
CA PRO A 118 21.91 -6.27 13.95
C PRO A 118 21.28 -6.18 12.55
N LEU A 119 20.76 -5.01 12.20
CA LEU A 119 20.09 -4.72 10.92
C LEU A 119 21.08 -4.67 9.73
N ARG A 120 22.37 -4.44 9.97
CA ARG A 120 23.40 -4.27 8.93
C ARG A 120 24.57 -5.21 9.17
N GLY A 121 25.28 -5.54 8.08
CA GLY A 121 26.47 -6.41 8.13
C GLY A 121 26.42 -7.61 7.17
N SER A 122 25.33 -7.79 6.41
CA SER A 122 25.24 -8.80 5.34
C SER A 122 25.36 -8.15 3.96
N ILE A 123 26.11 -8.80 3.08
CA ILE A 123 26.12 -8.58 1.63
C ILE A 123 25.48 -9.74 0.85
N SER A 124 24.93 -10.73 1.57
CA SER A 124 24.23 -11.90 1.00
C SER A 124 25.06 -12.62 -0.07
N ALA A 125 26.36 -12.80 0.20
CA ALA A 125 27.38 -13.25 -0.75
C ALA A 125 27.75 -14.70 -0.56
N SER A 126 28.07 -15.10 0.68
CA SER A 126 28.18 -16.49 1.14
C SER A 126 27.03 -16.78 2.12
N GLY A 127 25.84 -16.30 1.75
CA GLY A 127 24.68 -16.20 2.63
C GLY A 127 24.73 -14.97 3.53
N ASP A 128 23.83 -14.95 4.50
CA ASP A 128 23.65 -13.88 5.50
C ASP A 128 24.45 -14.18 6.77
N LEU A 129 25.77 -14.41 6.59
CA LEU A 129 26.71 -14.90 7.62
C LEU A 129 26.60 -14.14 8.95
N THR A 130 26.80 -12.83 8.92
CA THR A 130 26.80 -11.98 10.12
C THR A 130 25.47 -12.06 10.89
N PRO A 131 24.29 -11.84 10.28
CA PRO A 131 23.01 -12.07 10.95
C PRO A 131 22.80 -13.50 11.48
N LEU A 132 23.16 -14.53 10.69
CA LEU A 132 23.01 -15.94 11.10
C LEU A 132 23.94 -16.32 12.26
N ALA A 133 25.08 -15.64 12.40
CA ALA A 133 25.97 -15.84 13.54
C ALA A 133 25.33 -15.43 14.87
N TYR A 134 24.38 -14.49 14.90
CA TYR A 134 23.63 -14.16 16.12
C TYR A 134 22.62 -15.26 16.48
N ILE A 135 22.06 -15.97 15.49
CA ILE A 135 21.25 -17.17 15.75
C ILE A 135 22.15 -18.29 16.26
N ALA A 136 23.32 -18.51 15.66
CA ALA A 136 24.27 -19.51 16.14
C ALA A 136 24.76 -19.22 17.56
N GLY A 137 25.15 -17.97 17.83
CA GLY A 137 25.53 -17.49 19.16
C GLY A 137 24.44 -17.70 20.20
N ALA A 138 23.16 -17.50 19.82
CA ALA A 138 22.05 -17.80 20.71
C ALA A 138 21.91 -19.31 21.02
N LEU A 139 22.16 -20.17 20.04
CA LEU A 139 22.06 -21.62 20.17
C LEU A 139 23.21 -22.24 20.99
N GLU A 140 24.41 -21.66 20.95
CA GLU A 140 25.54 -22.04 21.83
C GLU A 140 25.47 -21.39 23.22
N GLY A 141 24.43 -20.59 23.50
CA GLY A 141 24.23 -19.95 24.80
C GLY A 141 25.27 -18.87 25.10
N ASN A 142 25.71 -18.11 24.10
CA ASN A 142 26.66 -17.03 24.29
C ASN A 142 26.02 -15.87 25.09
N PRO A 143 26.53 -15.53 26.29
CA PRO A 143 25.89 -14.55 27.17
C PRO A 143 25.95 -13.09 26.65
N ASP A 144 26.81 -12.77 25.67
CA ASP A 144 26.79 -11.44 25.02
C ASP A 144 25.69 -11.32 23.95
N ILE A 145 25.08 -12.43 23.55
CA ILE A 145 23.95 -12.43 22.62
C ILE A 145 22.66 -12.14 23.39
N SER A 146 22.08 -10.99 23.11
CA SER A 146 20.79 -10.56 23.64
C SER A 146 19.62 -11.27 22.95
N MET A 147 18.57 -11.58 23.71
CA MET A 147 17.35 -12.26 23.26
C MET A 147 16.11 -11.47 23.71
N HIS A 148 15.14 -11.30 22.82
CA HIS A 148 13.79 -10.90 23.18
C HIS A 148 13.09 -12.04 23.93
N ASN A 149 12.50 -11.74 25.09
CA ASN A 149 11.72 -12.70 25.85
C ASN A 149 10.27 -12.83 25.33
N ALA A 150 9.55 -13.87 25.78
CA ALA A 150 8.18 -14.16 25.35
C ALA A 150 7.16 -13.06 25.71
N ALA A 151 7.46 -12.20 26.69
CA ALA A 151 6.61 -11.10 27.14
C ALA A 151 6.84 -9.79 26.36
N GLY A 152 7.74 -9.78 25.38
CA GLY A 152 7.91 -8.70 24.40
C GLY A 152 8.73 -7.49 24.84
N ASP A 153 8.84 -7.23 26.14
CA ASP A 153 9.43 -5.98 26.65
C ASP A 153 10.79 -6.15 27.36
N GLN A 154 11.23 -7.38 27.64
CA GLN A 154 12.51 -7.60 28.32
C GLN A 154 13.50 -8.31 27.40
N ILE A 155 14.73 -7.79 27.41
CA ILE A 155 15.90 -8.38 26.76
C ILE A 155 16.68 -9.15 27.82
N ILE A 156 17.04 -10.40 27.53
CA ILE A 156 17.80 -11.29 28.40
C ILE A 156 18.99 -11.91 27.64
N PRO A 157 20.05 -12.37 28.33
CA PRO A 157 21.13 -13.15 27.72
C PRO A 157 20.66 -14.49 27.10
N ALA A 158 21.41 -15.02 26.14
CA ALA A 158 21.03 -16.22 25.42
C ALA A 158 21.07 -17.51 26.25
N ASP A 159 22.04 -17.66 27.16
CA ASP A 159 22.11 -18.76 28.11
C ASP A 159 20.86 -18.82 29.03
N GLU A 160 20.42 -17.67 29.54
CA GLU A 160 19.17 -17.56 30.29
C GLU A 160 17.95 -17.93 29.42
N ALA A 161 17.91 -17.45 28.17
CA ALA A 161 16.82 -17.78 27.24
C ALA A 161 16.74 -19.28 26.95
N LEU A 162 17.89 -19.96 26.75
CA LEU A 162 17.93 -21.41 26.56
C LEU A 162 17.44 -22.15 27.80
N GLN A 163 17.85 -21.71 29.00
CA GLN A 163 17.36 -22.28 30.26
C GLN A 163 15.83 -22.16 30.38
N LEU A 164 15.27 -20.99 30.05
CA LEU A 164 13.81 -20.77 30.04
C LEU A 164 13.08 -21.67 29.03
N ALA A 165 13.73 -22.01 27.92
CA ALA A 165 13.21 -22.93 26.92
C ALA A 165 13.41 -24.41 27.26
N GLY A 166 14.08 -24.72 28.39
CA GLY A 166 14.47 -26.10 28.74
C GLY A 166 15.52 -26.69 27.81
N LEU A 167 16.32 -25.85 27.13
CA LEU A 167 17.35 -26.25 26.19
C LEU A 167 18.74 -26.20 26.84
N VAL A 168 19.58 -27.16 26.48
CA VAL A 168 21.01 -27.15 26.81
C VAL A 168 21.78 -26.46 25.67
N PRO A 169 22.74 -25.56 25.96
CA PRO A 169 23.59 -24.96 24.93
C PRO A 169 24.25 -25.98 24.00
N LEU A 170 24.28 -25.68 22.71
CA LEU A 170 24.87 -26.56 21.70
C LEU A 170 26.37 -26.37 21.59
N ASP A 171 27.11 -27.48 21.55
CA ASP A 171 28.50 -27.52 21.09
C ASP A 171 28.51 -27.99 19.63
N PHE A 172 28.91 -27.12 18.71
CA PHE A 172 28.83 -27.37 17.27
C PHE A 172 29.88 -28.37 16.80
N GLY A 173 29.42 -29.43 16.13
CA GLY A 173 30.28 -30.42 15.50
C GLY A 173 30.87 -29.94 14.16
N PRO A 174 31.66 -30.79 13.48
CA PRO A 174 32.26 -30.45 12.19
C PRO A 174 31.21 -29.92 11.20
N LYS A 175 31.52 -28.80 10.53
CA LYS A 175 30.65 -28.07 9.60
C LYS A 175 29.40 -27.40 10.20
N GLU A 176 28.96 -27.69 11.42
CA GLU A 176 27.63 -27.24 11.85
C GLU A 176 27.48 -25.71 11.98
N GLY A 177 28.53 -25.03 12.45
CA GLY A 177 28.58 -23.57 12.45
C GLY A 177 28.46 -23.03 11.02
N LEU A 178 29.27 -23.56 10.09
CA LEU A 178 29.20 -23.17 8.68
C LEU A 178 27.83 -23.49 8.06
N GLY A 179 27.29 -24.69 8.28
CA GLY A 179 25.99 -25.10 7.73
C GLY A 179 24.83 -24.26 8.26
N LEU A 180 24.97 -23.66 9.45
CA LEU A 180 23.99 -22.72 9.99
C LEU A 180 24.16 -21.31 9.42
N LEU A 181 25.40 -20.81 9.32
CA LEU A 181 25.70 -19.45 8.86
C LEU A 181 25.62 -19.29 7.33
N ASN A 182 25.99 -20.33 6.58
CA ASN A 182 26.10 -20.29 5.14
C ASN A 182 24.71 -20.56 4.52
N GLY A 183 23.99 -19.47 4.22
CA GLY A 183 22.73 -19.50 3.49
C GLY A 183 21.97 -18.19 3.53
N THR A 184 20.90 -18.08 2.74
CA THR A 184 20.24 -16.81 2.41
C THR A 184 18.99 -16.56 3.24
N ALA A 185 18.93 -17.15 4.45
CA ALA A 185 17.70 -17.25 5.22
C ALA A 185 17.11 -15.90 5.65
N PHE A 186 17.95 -14.89 5.95
CA PHE A 186 17.47 -13.54 6.25
C PHE A 186 16.94 -12.85 5.00
N SER A 187 17.64 -13.01 3.88
CA SER A 187 17.22 -12.48 2.58
C SER A 187 15.89 -13.10 2.12
N GLY A 188 15.80 -14.43 2.08
CA GLY A 188 14.57 -15.14 1.70
C GLY A 188 13.42 -14.88 2.67
N GLY A 189 13.68 -14.92 3.99
CA GLY A 189 12.68 -14.64 5.01
C GLY A 189 12.13 -13.21 4.92
N ALA A 190 12.99 -12.20 4.80
CA ALA A 190 12.57 -10.82 4.63
C ALA A 190 11.79 -10.61 3.32
N ALA A 191 12.31 -11.15 2.20
CA ALA A 191 11.64 -11.08 0.91
C ALA A 191 10.23 -11.68 0.94
N SER A 192 10.03 -12.77 1.69
CA SER A 192 8.70 -13.39 1.82
C SER A 192 7.68 -12.47 2.50
N LEU A 193 8.10 -11.74 3.54
CA LEU A 193 7.24 -10.79 4.26
C LEU A 193 6.91 -9.58 3.40
N VAL A 194 7.92 -9.03 2.71
CA VAL A 194 7.75 -7.91 1.77
C VAL A 194 6.78 -8.29 0.65
N LEU A 195 6.96 -9.46 0.03
CA LEU A 195 6.07 -9.91 -1.04
C LEU A 195 4.64 -10.16 -0.57
N PHE A 196 4.45 -10.68 0.64
CA PHE A 196 3.12 -10.85 1.21
C PHE A 196 2.37 -9.51 1.26
N GLU A 197 2.99 -8.48 1.85
CA GLU A 197 2.39 -7.15 1.95
C GLU A 197 2.24 -6.45 0.59
N ALA A 198 3.25 -6.54 -0.27
CA ALA A 198 3.24 -5.93 -1.60
C ALA A 198 2.10 -6.48 -2.47
N ASN A 199 1.82 -7.78 -2.43
CA ASN A 199 0.70 -8.37 -3.16
C ASN A 199 -0.66 -7.87 -2.66
N GLN A 200 -0.82 -7.61 -1.35
CA GLN A 200 -2.03 -6.96 -0.83
C GLN A 200 -2.22 -5.56 -1.42
N LEU A 201 -1.14 -4.79 -1.58
CA LEU A 201 -1.20 -3.45 -2.17
C LEU A 201 -1.50 -3.49 -3.68
N VAL A 202 -1.03 -4.51 -4.41
CA VAL A 202 -1.40 -4.73 -5.82
C VAL A 202 -2.91 -4.92 -5.95
N LEU A 203 -3.51 -5.78 -5.13
CA LEU A 203 -4.96 -6.00 -5.12
C LEU A 203 -5.72 -4.74 -4.69
N LEU A 204 -5.26 -4.08 -3.61
CA LEU A 204 -5.86 -2.84 -3.13
C LEU A 204 -5.84 -1.73 -4.19
N SER A 205 -4.78 -1.62 -4.99
CA SER A 205 -4.68 -0.60 -6.05
C SER A 205 -5.79 -0.72 -7.10
N GLN A 206 -6.26 -1.94 -7.38
CA GLN A 206 -7.36 -2.19 -8.30
C GLN A 206 -8.70 -1.74 -7.70
N VAL A 207 -8.93 -2.03 -6.41
CA VAL A 207 -10.12 -1.55 -5.68
C VAL A 207 -10.13 -0.03 -5.56
N LEU A 208 -8.99 0.58 -5.22
CA LEU A 208 -8.86 2.04 -5.16
C LEU A 208 -9.10 2.70 -6.53
N THR A 209 -8.66 2.06 -7.62
CA THR A 209 -8.96 2.52 -8.98
C THR A 209 -10.45 2.43 -9.30
N ALA A 210 -11.14 1.37 -8.85
CA ALA A 210 -12.60 1.27 -9.00
C ALA A 210 -13.33 2.37 -8.22
N MET A 211 -12.96 2.60 -6.95
CA MET A 211 -13.49 3.71 -6.16
C MET A 211 -13.19 5.07 -6.82
N GLY A 212 -12.00 5.23 -7.39
CA GLY A 212 -11.61 6.43 -8.15
C GLY A 212 -12.44 6.63 -9.41
N THR A 213 -12.81 5.54 -10.09
CA THR A 213 -13.73 5.57 -11.23
C THR A 213 -15.11 6.08 -10.80
N GLU A 214 -15.65 5.60 -9.67
CA GLU A 214 -16.91 6.11 -9.13
C GLU A 214 -16.82 7.58 -8.71
N ALA A 215 -15.76 7.96 -8.00
CA ALA A 215 -15.55 9.33 -7.52
C ALA A 215 -15.42 10.35 -8.68
N LEU A 216 -14.78 9.97 -9.78
CA LEU A 216 -14.61 10.79 -10.98
C LEU A 216 -15.74 10.62 -12.01
N LEU A 217 -16.81 9.86 -11.68
CA LEU A 217 -17.89 9.53 -12.63
C LEU A 217 -17.34 8.99 -13.97
N GLY A 218 -16.28 8.19 -13.88
CA GLY A 218 -15.56 7.57 -15.00
C GLY A 218 -16.37 6.45 -15.65
N THR A 219 -15.92 5.99 -16.81
CA THR A 219 -16.56 4.89 -17.53
C THR A 219 -15.96 3.54 -17.14
N ARG A 220 -16.83 2.60 -16.77
CA ARG A 220 -16.47 1.20 -16.51
C ARG A 220 -15.87 0.53 -17.75
N TYR A 221 -16.29 0.97 -18.95
CA TYR A 221 -15.89 0.35 -20.21
C TYR A 221 -14.44 0.62 -20.61
N ASN A 222 -13.71 1.48 -19.89
CA ASN A 222 -12.24 1.54 -19.98
C ASN A 222 -11.60 0.16 -19.69
N TYR A 223 -12.29 -0.68 -18.93
CA TYR A 223 -11.80 -1.96 -18.42
C TYR A 223 -12.46 -3.15 -19.10
N HIS A 224 -13.21 -2.93 -20.19
CA HIS A 224 -13.94 -4.00 -20.85
C HIS A 224 -12.97 -5.11 -21.34
N PRO A 225 -13.26 -6.41 -21.07
CA PRO A 225 -12.36 -7.52 -21.40
C PRO A 225 -11.87 -7.53 -22.85
N PHE A 226 -12.73 -7.18 -23.81
CA PHE A 226 -12.37 -7.02 -25.22
C PHE A 226 -11.08 -6.20 -25.45
N ILE A 227 -10.89 -5.09 -24.71
CA ILE A 227 -9.70 -4.24 -24.86
C ILE A 227 -8.43 -4.99 -24.44
N ALA A 228 -8.52 -5.77 -23.35
CA ALA A 228 -7.40 -6.57 -22.86
C ALA A 228 -7.17 -7.82 -23.72
N ASP A 229 -8.22 -8.44 -24.25
CA ASP A 229 -8.08 -9.58 -25.15
C ASP A 229 -7.49 -9.19 -26.52
N ALA A 230 -7.76 -7.96 -26.97
CA ALA A 230 -7.13 -7.41 -28.19
C ALA A 230 -5.62 -7.13 -28.03
N ARG A 231 -5.13 -6.98 -26.78
CA ARG A 231 -3.69 -6.85 -26.44
C ARG A 231 -3.38 -7.71 -25.21
N PRO A 232 -3.18 -9.03 -25.40
CA PRO A 232 -3.35 -10.03 -24.34
C PRO A 232 -2.12 -10.20 -23.44
N HIS A 233 -1.70 -9.12 -22.76
CA HIS A 233 -0.79 -9.24 -21.62
C HIS A 233 -1.56 -9.81 -20.43
N ASP A 234 -1.04 -10.86 -19.78
CA ASP A 234 -1.77 -11.60 -18.75
C ASP A 234 -2.14 -10.71 -17.56
N GLY A 235 -1.21 -9.87 -17.10
CA GLY A 235 -1.51 -8.95 -16.00
C GLY A 235 -2.55 -7.89 -16.38
N GLN A 236 -2.56 -7.43 -17.63
CA GLN A 236 -3.57 -6.48 -18.11
C GLN A 236 -4.94 -7.14 -18.15
N ARG A 237 -5.04 -8.39 -18.63
CA ARG A 237 -6.28 -9.16 -18.68
C ARG A 237 -6.84 -9.40 -17.28
N GLU A 238 -5.98 -9.77 -16.34
CA GLU A 238 -6.36 -9.93 -14.93
C GLU A 238 -6.90 -8.61 -14.36
N ALA A 239 -6.14 -7.53 -14.42
CA ALA A 239 -6.55 -6.24 -13.88
C ALA A 239 -7.84 -5.70 -14.53
N ALA A 240 -8.00 -5.88 -15.83
CA ALA A 240 -9.21 -5.47 -16.55
C ALA A 240 -10.44 -6.27 -16.12
N ALA A 241 -10.35 -7.60 -16.09
CA ALA A 241 -11.44 -8.46 -15.66
C ALA A 241 -11.89 -8.13 -14.23
N ASN A 242 -10.92 -7.92 -13.34
CA ASN A 242 -11.08 -7.55 -11.95
C ASN A 242 -11.83 -6.23 -11.77
N ILE A 243 -11.30 -5.13 -12.30
CA ILE A 243 -11.90 -3.80 -12.13
C ILE A 243 -13.27 -3.72 -12.84
N PHE A 244 -13.40 -4.35 -14.01
CA PHE A 244 -14.67 -4.42 -14.72
C PHE A 244 -15.75 -5.17 -13.94
N LYS A 245 -15.40 -6.29 -13.29
CA LYS A 245 -16.31 -7.05 -12.42
C LYS A 245 -16.71 -6.23 -11.20
N ILE A 246 -15.75 -5.60 -10.51
CA ILE A 246 -16.00 -4.77 -9.31
C ILE A 246 -17.04 -3.67 -9.57
N LEU A 247 -16.98 -3.03 -10.73
CA LEU A 247 -17.85 -1.90 -11.06
C LEU A 247 -19.25 -2.28 -11.59
N THR A 248 -19.59 -3.58 -11.63
CA THR A 248 -20.82 -4.07 -12.28
C THR A 248 -22.10 -3.49 -11.67
N ASP A 249 -22.16 -3.35 -10.35
CA ASP A 249 -23.33 -2.85 -9.61
C ASP A 249 -23.19 -1.37 -9.17
N SER A 250 -22.20 -0.64 -9.74
CA SER A 250 -22.04 0.78 -9.46
C SER A 250 -23.20 1.60 -10.00
N LYS A 251 -23.66 2.60 -9.21
CA LYS A 251 -24.61 3.62 -9.67
C LYS A 251 -23.93 4.96 -9.98
N LEU A 252 -22.62 5.07 -9.80
CA LEU A 252 -21.83 6.27 -10.04
C LEU A 252 -20.95 6.15 -11.28
N ALA A 253 -20.36 4.98 -11.52
CA ALA A 253 -19.60 4.73 -12.74
C ALA A 253 -20.54 4.70 -13.96
N LYS A 254 -20.09 5.27 -15.07
CA LYS A 254 -20.85 5.32 -16.31
C LYS A 254 -20.73 4.00 -17.06
N ASN A 255 -21.85 3.54 -17.61
CA ASN A 255 -21.90 2.53 -18.66
C ASN A 255 -22.41 3.22 -19.93
N PRO A 256 -21.80 3.01 -21.11
CA PRO A 256 -22.42 3.40 -22.36
C PRO A 256 -23.76 2.65 -22.47
N THR A 257 -24.87 3.37 -22.41
CA THR A 257 -26.16 2.82 -22.82
C THR A 257 -26.40 3.17 -24.28
N GLU A 258 -27.02 2.26 -25.05
CA GLU A 258 -27.53 2.59 -26.37
C GLU A 258 -28.50 3.78 -26.25
N GLY A 259 -28.19 4.89 -26.93
CA GLY A 259 -28.94 6.14 -26.84
C GLY A 259 -28.45 7.17 -25.81
N SER A 260 -27.42 6.88 -25.00
CA SER A 260 -26.78 7.88 -24.10
C SER A 260 -25.83 8.84 -24.82
N GLU A 261 -25.49 8.59 -26.09
CA GLU A 261 -24.74 9.54 -26.91
C GLU A 261 -25.61 10.70 -27.42
N THR A 262 -26.94 10.65 -27.24
CA THR A 262 -27.80 11.76 -27.63
C THR A 262 -28.01 12.73 -26.47
N ALA A 263 -27.47 13.94 -26.68
CA ALA A 263 -27.77 15.20 -26.02
C ALA A 263 -27.22 15.40 -24.59
N ASN A 264 -25.99 15.90 -24.49
CA ASN A 264 -25.81 17.31 -24.11
C ASN A 264 -24.35 17.80 -24.18
N HIS A 265 -24.22 19.05 -24.60
CA HIS A 265 -23.02 19.68 -25.11
C HIS A 265 -22.03 20.09 -24.01
N GLY A 266 -20.81 19.51 -24.03
CA GLY A 266 -19.63 20.01 -23.33
C GLY A 266 -18.99 19.03 -22.36
N GLY A 267 -17.72 18.68 -22.58
CA GLY A 267 -16.92 17.83 -21.69
C GLY A 267 -15.89 16.99 -22.44
N LEU A 268 -15.04 16.24 -21.71
CA LEU A 268 -14.11 15.29 -22.33
C LEU A 268 -14.87 14.05 -22.82
N ALA A 269 -14.59 13.64 -24.06
CA ALA A 269 -15.13 12.40 -24.65
C ALA A 269 -14.60 11.13 -23.96
N GLN A 270 -13.48 11.23 -23.26
CA GLN A 270 -12.80 10.10 -22.63
C GLN A 270 -12.30 10.48 -21.23
N ASP A 271 -12.17 9.48 -20.36
CA ASP A 271 -11.43 9.66 -19.10
C ASP A 271 -9.94 9.92 -19.37
N ARG A 272 -9.27 10.56 -18.42
CA ARG A 272 -7.82 10.75 -18.45
C ARG A 272 -7.09 9.44 -18.12
N TYR A 273 -5.79 9.41 -18.39
CA TYR A 273 -5.01 8.18 -18.35
C TYR A 273 -4.94 7.54 -16.97
N ALA A 274 -4.93 8.35 -15.90
CA ALA A 274 -4.88 7.84 -14.53
C ALA A 274 -6.00 6.81 -14.23
N LEU A 275 -7.17 6.96 -14.87
CA LEU A 275 -8.23 5.95 -14.86
C LEU A 275 -8.19 5.06 -16.11
N ARG A 276 -8.20 5.64 -17.31
CA ARG A 276 -8.44 4.89 -18.54
C ARG A 276 -7.37 3.87 -18.87
N THR A 277 -6.11 4.15 -18.52
CA THR A 277 -4.98 3.26 -18.82
C THR A 277 -4.53 2.47 -17.59
N SER A 278 -5.32 2.42 -16.52
CA SER A 278 -4.90 1.80 -15.26
C SER A 278 -4.59 0.31 -15.41
N THR A 279 -5.37 -0.43 -16.21
CA THR A 279 -5.15 -1.88 -16.42
C THR A 279 -3.85 -2.16 -17.18
N GLN A 280 -3.53 -1.32 -18.18
CA GLN A 280 -2.27 -1.38 -18.91
C GLN A 280 -1.07 -0.98 -18.03
N TRP A 281 -1.29 -0.13 -17.02
CA TRP A 281 -0.27 0.31 -16.08
C TRP A 281 -0.01 -0.72 -14.96
N ILE A 282 -1.07 -1.34 -14.44
CA ILE A 282 -1.04 -2.37 -13.40
C ILE A 282 -0.50 -3.70 -13.96
N GLY A 283 -0.85 -4.05 -15.20
CA GLY A 283 -0.57 -5.36 -15.78
C GLY A 283 0.89 -5.82 -15.68
N PRO A 284 1.87 -5.05 -16.16
CA PRO A 284 3.28 -5.40 -16.03
C PRO A 284 3.75 -5.55 -14.57
N GLN A 285 3.07 -4.88 -13.62
CA GLN A 285 3.41 -4.99 -12.21
C GLN A 285 2.92 -6.32 -11.63
N ILE A 286 1.73 -6.79 -12.03
CA ILE A 286 1.24 -8.14 -11.67
C ILE A 286 2.22 -9.21 -12.19
N GLU A 287 2.66 -9.08 -13.45
CA GLU A 287 3.63 -10.01 -14.06
C GLU A 287 4.99 -9.99 -13.34
N ASN A 288 5.49 -8.80 -12.98
CA ASN A 288 6.70 -8.65 -12.18
C ASN A 288 6.56 -9.30 -10.79
N MET A 289 5.43 -9.08 -10.11
CA MET A 289 5.17 -9.64 -8.79
C MET A 289 5.03 -11.16 -8.82
N ALA A 290 4.40 -11.72 -9.86
CA ALA A 290 4.32 -13.16 -10.09
C ALA A 290 5.71 -13.79 -10.26
N LEU A 291 6.59 -13.16 -11.04
CA LEU A 291 7.97 -13.62 -11.20
C LEU A 291 8.75 -13.50 -9.88
N SER A 292 8.63 -12.38 -9.16
CA SER A 292 9.25 -12.20 -7.86
C SER A 292 8.83 -13.27 -6.85
N LEU A 293 7.53 -13.61 -6.81
CA LEU A 293 7.01 -14.68 -5.97
C LEU A 293 7.61 -16.03 -6.33
N LYS A 294 7.67 -16.37 -7.62
CA LYS A 294 8.30 -17.61 -8.08
C LYS A 294 9.78 -17.69 -7.67
N GLN A 295 10.52 -16.60 -7.81
CA GLN A 295 11.94 -16.52 -7.43
C GLN A 295 12.11 -16.75 -5.91
N VAL A 296 11.35 -16.06 -5.07
CA VAL A 296 11.45 -16.18 -3.61
C VAL A 296 10.95 -17.53 -3.10
N VAL A 297 9.87 -18.08 -3.66
CA VAL A 297 9.38 -19.43 -3.28
C VAL A 297 10.43 -20.49 -3.61
N CYS A 298 11.13 -20.37 -4.74
CA CYS A 298 12.24 -21.25 -5.07
C CYS A 298 13.37 -21.14 -4.02
N GLU A 299 13.77 -19.91 -3.69
CA GLU A 299 14.82 -19.65 -2.69
C GLU A 299 14.47 -20.25 -1.32
N LEU A 300 13.26 -20.00 -0.82
CA LEU A 300 12.78 -20.48 0.48
C LEU A 300 12.81 -22.02 0.60
N ASN A 301 12.71 -22.72 -0.53
CA ASN A 301 12.68 -24.18 -0.61
C ASN A 301 13.96 -24.79 -1.19
N SER A 302 15.04 -24.01 -1.26
CA SER A 302 16.34 -24.46 -1.76
C SER A 302 17.32 -24.81 -0.64
N THR A 303 18.32 -25.63 -0.95
CA THR A 303 19.51 -25.73 -0.09
C THR A 303 20.49 -24.64 -0.48
N THR A 304 20.54 -23.60 0.35
CA THR A 304 21.45 -22.46 0.23
C THR A 304 22.59 -22.69 1.23
N ASP A 305 23.61 -23.46 0.86
CA ASP A 305 24.74 -23.83 1.73
C ASP A 305 25.94 -24.24 0.84
N ASN A 306 27.14 -24.32 1.43
CA ASN A 306 28.35 -24.87 0.83
C ASN A 306 29.35 -25.36 1.90
N PRO A 307 30.03 -26.50 1.68
CA PRO A 307 29.79 -27.48 0.62
C PRO A 307 28.48 -28.26 0.83
N LEU A 308 27.96 -28.85 -0.24
CA LEU A 308 26.80 -29.72 -0.22
C LEU A 308 27.24 -31.18 -0.13
N LEU A 309 26.55 -31.94 0.71
CA LEU A 309 26.78 -33.36 0.88
C LEU A 309 25.70 -34.14 0.14
N ASP A 310 26.15 -35.07 -0.71
CA ASP A 310 25.32 -36.01 -1.44
C ASP A 310 25.58 -37.42 -0.91
N PRO A 311 24.74 -37.90 0.04
CA PRO A 311 24.87 -39.24 0.59
C PRO A 311 24.55 -40.35 -0.42
N GLU A 312 23.77 -40.07 -1.48
CA GLU A 312 23.40 -41.07 -2.48
C GLU A 312 24.61 -41.42 -3.35
N GLU A 313 25.37 -40.41 -3.77
CA GLU A 313 26.60 -40.59 -4.56
C GLU A 313 27.88 -40.67 -3.70
N ALA A 314 27.75 -40.53 -2.38
CA ALA A 314 28.86 -40.43 -1.43
C ALA A 314 29.89 -39.34 -1.81
N GLN A 315 29.40 -38.19 -2.30
CA GLN A 315 30.20 -37.06 -2.78
C GLN A 315 29.99 -35.80 -1.93
N ILE A 316 30.99 -34.91 -1.97
CA ILE A 316 30.90 -33.56 -1.41
C ILE A 316 31.13 -32.56 -2.54
N HIS A 317 30.12 -31.75 -2.82
CA HIS A 317 30.11 -30.77 -3.89
C HIS A 317 30.39 -29.37 -3.36
N HIS A 318 31.34 -28.68 -3.99
CA HIS A 318 31.65 -27.29 -3.69
C HIS A 318 31.02 -26.40 -4.77
N GLY A 319 30.27 -25.37 -4.35
CA GLY A 319 29.50 -24.51 -5.24
C GLY A 319 29.12 -23.19 -4.61
N GLY A 320 28.20 -22.46 -5.26
CA GLY A 320 27.82 -21.09 -4.90
C GLY A 320 26.36 -20.89 -4.54
N ASN A 321 25.66 -21.93 -4.04
CA ASN A 321 24.21 -21.86 -3.73
C ASN A 321 23.84 -20.84 -2.64
N PHE A 322 24.84 -20.25 -2.00
CA PHE A 322 24.70 -19.18 -1.02
C PHE A 322 24.52 -17.78 -1.65
N GLN A 323 24.59 -17.67 -2.98
CA GLN A 323 24.49 -16.42 -3.74
C GLN A 323 23.02 -16.08 -4.05
N ALA A 324 22.49 -15.03 -3.42
CA ALA A 324 21.05 -14.70 -3.45
C ALA A 324 20.63 -13.73 -4.58
N ALA A 325 21.28 -13.76 -5.75
CA ALA A 325 20.99 -12.80 -6.83
C ALA A 325 19.53 -12.84 -7.32
N SER A 326 18.88 -14.01 -7.26
CA SER A 326 17.45 -14.18 -7.56
C SER A 326 16.55 -13.37 -6.62
N VAL A 327 16.93 -13.26 -5.34
CA VAL A 327 16.19 -12.47 -4.35
C VAL A 327 16.35 -10.98 -4.62
N THR A 328 17.56 -10.50 -4.96
CA THR A 328 17.78 -9.11 -5.39
C THR A 328 16.91 -8.77 -6.58
N SER A 329 16.91 -9.64 -7.59
CA SER A 329 16.07 -9.50 -8.78
C SER A 329 14.58 -9.40 -8.45
N ALA A 330 14.09 -10.17 -7.47
CA ALA A 330 12.71 -10.14 -7.03
C ALA A 330 12.37 -8.84 -6.26
N MET A 331 13.27 -8.38 -5.39
CA MET A 331 13.07 -7.17 -4.59
C MET A 331 13.12 -5.90 -5.43
N GLU A 332 14.00 -5.81 -6.43
CA GLU A 332 14.05 -4.66 -7.36
C GLU A 332 12.79 -4.58 -8.24
N LYS A 333 12.27 -5.71 -8.71
CA LYS A 333 10.95 -5.75 -9.38
C LYS A 333 9.84 -5.29 -8.46
N THR A 334 9.90 -5.69 -7.18
CA THR A 334 8.90 -5.30 -6.18
C THR A 334 8.94 -3.80 -5.92
N MET A 335 10.13 -3.19 -5.74
CA MET A 335 10.28 -1.74 -5.62
C MET A 335 9.72 -1.00 -6.83
N GLY A 336 10.02 -1.47 -8.05
CA GLY A 336 9.48 -0.93 -9.28
C GLY A 336 7.95 -1.00 -9.34
N ALA A 337 7.37 -2.15 -8.98
CA ALA A 337 5.93 -2.32 -8.91
C ALA A 337 5.29 -1.34 -7.91
N MET A 338 5.85 -1.20 -6.70
CA MET A 338 5.32 -0.27 -5.70
C MET A 338 5.35 1.17 -6.20
N GLN A 339 6.46 1.60 -6.82
CA GLN A 339 6.59 2.94 -7.41
C GLN A 339 5.53 3.17 -8.50
N MET A 340 5.37 2.24 -9.43
CA MET A 340 4.43 2.41 -10.53
C MET A 340 2.99 2.51 -10.00
N LEU A 341 2.57 1.62 -9.09
CA LEU A 341 1.25 1.70 -8.47
C LEU A 341 1.05 3.02 -7.69
N GLY A 342 2.08 3.45 -6.95
CA GLY A 342 2.07 4.74 -6.26
C GLY A 342 1.87 5.91 -7.21
N LYS A 343 2.53 5.91 -8.37
CA LYS A 343 2.42 6.98 -9.37
C LYS A 343 1.00 7.06 -9.96
N MET A 344 0.38 5.92 -10.20
CA MET A 344 -1.01 5.85 -10.66
C MET A 344 -1.96 6.42 -9.60
N ILE A 345 -1.88 5.93 -8.36
CA ILE A 345 -2.73 6.39 -7.25
C ILE A 345 -2.54 7.89 -6.99
N PHE A 346 -1.29 8.37 -6.99
CA PHE A 346 -0.97 9.79 -6.88
C PHE A 346 -1.69 10.60 -7.96
N SER A 347 -1.60 10.18 -9.23
CA SER A 347 -2.26 10.88 -10.34
C SER A 347 -3.79 10.88 -10.20
N GLN A 348 -4.39 9.76 -9.79
CA GLN A 348 -5.83 9.68 -9.55
C GLN A 348 -6.27 10.60 -8.39
N CYS A 349 -5.48 10.66 -7.33
CA CYS A 349 -5.72 11.55 -6.18
C CYS A 349 -5.67 13.03 -6.60
N SER A 350 -4.64 13.44 -7.35
CA SER A 350 -4.53 14.82 -7.84
C SER A 350 -5.68 15.20 -8.78
N GLU A 351 -6.19 14.29 -9.61
CA GLU A 351 -7.38 14.53 -10.43
C GLU A 351 -8.64 14.75 -9.59
N ILE A 352 -8.83 14.00 -8.50
CA ILE A 352 -9.99 14.13 -7.62
C ILE A 352 -9.98 15.45 -6.84
N ILE A 353 -8.82 15.86 -6.34
CA ILE A 353 -8.65 17.08 -5.53
C ILE A 353 -8.80 18.36 -6.39
N ASN A 354 -8.50 18.27 -7.68
CA ASN A 354 -8.52 19.41 -8.59
C ASN A 354 -9.91 19.63 -9.21
N PRO A 355 -10.60 20.77 -8.94
CA PRO A 355 -11.96 21.02 -9.42
C PRO A 355 -12.07 21.06 -10.96
N ASN A 356 -10.97 21.39 -11.66
CA ASN A 356 -10.94 21.41 -13.12
C ASN A 356 -10.87 20.01 -13.75
N LEU A 357 -10.50 19.00 -12.96
CA LEU A 357 -10.30 17.63 -13.42
C LEU A 357 -11.38 16.68 -12.89
N SER A 358 -11.97 17.02 -11.74
CA SER A 358 -12.81 16.15 -10.92
C SER A 358 -14.30 16.15 -11.27
N ARG A 359 -14.71 16.76 -12.39
CA ARG A 359 -16.10 16.77 -12.89
C ARG A 359 -17.11 17.27 -11.85
N GLY A 360 -16.90 18.48 -11.32
CA GLY A 360 -17.86 19.17 -10.46
C GLY A 360 -17.69 18.94 -8.96
N LEU A 361 -16.68 18.17 -8.53
CA LEU A 361 -16.30 18.17 -7.11
C LEU A 361 -15.70 19.55 -6.73
N PRO A 362 -15.91 20.01 -5.49
CA PRO A 362 -15.38 21.27 -5.00
C PRO A 362 -13.85 21.21 -4.81
N PRO A 363 -13.16 22.36 -4.79
CA PRO A 363 -11.71 22.42 -4.67
C PRO A 363 -11.21 21.76 -3.39
N ASN A 364 -10.24 20.85 -3.51
CA ASN A 364 -9.68 20.10 -2.38
C ASN A 364 -10.72 19.31 -1.57
N LEU A 365 -11.88 19.01 -2.15
CA LEU A 365 -12.99 18.27 -1.52
C LEU A 365 -13.56 18.96 -0.27
N SER A 366 -13.65 20.29 -0.27
CA SER A 366 -14.37 21.05 0.76
C SER A 366 -15.87 20.72 0.74
N VAL A 367 -16.51 20.62 1.90
CA VAL A 367 -17.98 20.44 2.00
C VAL A 367 -18.71 21.75 2.30
N ASP A 368 -17.95 22.70 2.86
CA ASP A 368 -18.30 24.06 3.22
C ASP A 368 -17.69 25.07 2.22
N ASP A 369 -17.78 26.35 2.56
CA ASP A 369 -17.41 27.45 1.67
C ASP A 369 -15.90 27.38 1.31
N PRO A 370 -15.56 27.27 0.01
CA PRO A 370 -14.18 27.12 -0.46
C PRO A 370 -13.21 28.22 0.00
N SER A 371 -13.71 29.43 0.27
CA SER A 371 -12.87 30.54 0.75
C SER A 371 -12.24 30.29 2.13
N LEU A 372 -12.87 29.45 2.96
CA LEU A 372 -12.45 29.14 4.33
C LEU A 372 -12.06 27.67 4.53
N SER A 373 -12.26 26.82 3.51
CA SER A 373 -12.07 25.38 3.62
C SER A 373 -11.12 24.84 2.57
N PHE A 374 -9.90 24.56 3.03
CA PHE A 374 -8.83 24.00 2.18
C PHE A 374 -8.72 22.49 2.27
N ALA A 375 -9.49 21.85 3.17
CA ALA A 375 -9.62 20.40 3.37
C ALA A 375 -8.37 19.59 2.98
N PHE A 376 -8.35 18.96 1.80
CA PHE A 376 -7.27 18.04 1.38
C PHE A 376 -6.08 18.72 0.67
N LYS A 377 -5.94 20.05 0.71
CA LYS A 377 -4.80 20.75 0.11
C LYS A 377 -3.45 20.32 0.71
N GLY A 378 -3.38 20.16 2.03
CA GLY A 378 -2.18 19.62 2.69
C GLY A 378 -1.92 18.16 2.36
N VAL A 379 -2.97 17.40 2.06
CA VAL A 379 -2.86 16.01 1.61
C VAL A 379 -2.21 15.92 0.23
N ASP A 380 -2.54 16.81 -0.70
CA ASP A 380 -1.90 16.86 -2.02
C ASP A 380 -0.37 17.07 -1.92
N ILE A 381 0.05 17.96 -1.01
CA ILE A 381 1.48 18.19 -0.71
C ILE A 381 2.12 16.92 -0.13
N ASN A 382 1.48 16.27 0.85
CA ASN A 382 1.98 15.03 1.45
C ASN A 382 2.11 13.91 0.40
N MET A 383 1.10 13.74 -0.45
CA MET A 383 1.09 12.75 -1.53
C MET A 383 2.25 12.98 -2.52
N ALA A 384 2.59 14.24 -2.83
CA ALA A 384 3.75 14.57 -3.66
C ALA A 384 5.07 14.20 -2.96
N SER A 385 5.18 14.45 -1.64
CA SER A 385 6.33 14.03 -0.83
C SER A 385 6.49 12.51 -0.85
N TYR A 386 5.43 11.77 -0.52
CA TYR A 386 5.44 10.30 -0.49
C TYR A 386 5.82 9.71 -1.85
N MET A 387 5.23 10.22 -2.94
CA MET A 387 5.56 9.76 -4.28
C MET A 387 7.02 10.05 -4.66
N SER A 388 7.56 11.19 -4.24
CA SER A 388 8.96 11.55 -4.52
C SER A 388 9.94 10.63 -3.80
N GLU A 389 9.66 10.33 -2.52
CA GLU A 389 10.45 9.36 -1.74
C GLU A 389 10.33 7.94 -2.29
N LEU A 390 9.12 7.50 -2.64
CA LEU A 390 8.90 6.19 -3.26
C LEU A 390 9.63 6.04 -4.60
N ALA A 391 9.67 7.11 -5.41
CA ALA A 391 10.45 7.12 -6.64
C ALA A 391 11.96 7.03 -6.38
N TYR A 392 12.45 7.70 -5.33
CA TYR A 392 13.84 7.61 -4.91
C TYR A 392 14.21 6.20 -4.40
N LEU A 393 13.30 5.49 -3.73
CA LEU A 393 13.59 4.13 -3.24
C LEU A 393 13.79 3.11 -4.37
N ASN A 394 13.29 3.35 -5.58
CA ASN A 394 13.45 2.44 -6.73
C ASN A 394 14.80 2.57 -7.46
N HIS A 395 15.88 2.93 -6.76
CA HIS A 395 17.22 2.78 -7.31
C HIS A 395 17.72 1.34 -7.09
N PRO A 396 18.26 0.68 -8.13
CA PRO A 396 18.73 -0.69 -8.02
C PRO A 396 19.92 -0.77 -7.06
N VAL A 397 19.85 -1.70 -6.11
CA VAL A 397 20.95 -1.93 -5.16
C VAL A 397 22.06 -2.75 -5.82
N SER A 398 21.72 -3.57 -6.83
CA SER A 398 22.66 -4.45 -7.52
C SER A 398 23.83 -3.71 -8.17
N ASN A 399 23.65 -2.44 -8.53
CA ASN A 399 24.69 -1.62 -9.14
C ASN A 399 25.79 -1.17 -8.16
N HIS A 400 25.63 -1.45 -6.87
CA HIS A 400 26.52 -1.01 -5.81
C HIS A 400 27.40 -2.11 -5.22
N VAL A 401 27.47 -3.28 -5.87
CA VAL A 401 28.34 -4.40 -5.46
C VAL A 401 29.78 -3.93 -5.31
N GLN A 402 30.39 -4.25 -4.17
CA GLN A 402 31.80 -3.99 -3.87
C GLN A 402 32.55 -5.31 -3.74
N SER A 403 33.83 -5.32 -4.11
CA SER A 403 34.69 -6.46 -3.80
C SER A 403 34.96 -6.52 -2.30
N ALA A 404 34.63 -7.64 -1.67
CA ALA A 404 34.76 -7.85 -0.23
C ALA A 404 35.62 -9.07 0.11
N GLU A 405 35.96 -9.20 1.40
CA GLU A 405 36.57 -10.42 1.99
C GLU A 405 37.80 -10.89 1.21
N MET A 406 38.90 -10.12 1.29
CA MET A 406 40.17 -10.41 0.59
C MET A 406 40.02 -10.63 -0.93
N HIS A 407 39.03 -9.97 -1.55
CA HIS A 407 38.65 -10.14 -2.97
C HIS A 407 38.06 -11.50 -3.36
N ASN A 408 37.89 -12.42 -2.41
CA ASN A 408 37.20 -13.68 -2.66
C ASN A 408 35.72 -13.44 -2.98
N GLN A 409 35.08 -12.46 -2.33
CA GLN A 409 33.69 -12.08 -2.57
C GLN A 409 33.61 -10.87 -3.50
N GLY A 410 34.28 -10.97 -4.67
CA GLY A 410 34.25 -9.97 -5.74
C GLY A 410 32.86 -9.77 -6.36
N LEU A 411 32.00 -10.78 -6.27
CA LEU A 411 30.58 -10.74 -6.65
C LEU A 411 29.72 -11.10 -5.44
N ASN A 412 28.66 -10.31 -5.21
CA ASN A 412 27.70 -10.52 -4.14
C ASN A 412 26.33 -9.97 -4.53
N SER A 413 25.26 -10.49 -3.92
CA SER A 413 23.90 -10.17 -4.35
C SER A 413 23.33 -8.90 -3.73
N LEU A 414 23.79 -8.54 -2.52
CA LEU A 414 23.18 -7.48 -1.70
C LEU A 414 21.68 -7.72 -1.41
N ALA A 415 21.22 -8.97 -1.47
CA ALA A 415 19.80 -9.33 -1.40
C ALA A 415 19.10 -8.81 -0.14
N PHE A 416 19.72 -8.94 1.04
CA PHE A 416 19.10 -8.42 2.27
C PHE A 416 18.95 -6.89 2.28
N ILE A 417 19.88 -6.17 1.64
CA ILE A 417 19.77 -4.71 1.45
C ILE A 417 18.61 -4.39 0.50
N ALA A 418 18.45 -5.15 -0.59
CA ALA A 418 17.31 -5.03 -1.49
C ALA A 418 15.97 -5.25 -0.74
N CYS A 419 15.91 -6.26 0.13
CA CYS A 419 14.72 -6.56 0.92
C CYS A 419 14.33 -5.40 1.85
N ARG A 420 15.31 -4.75 2.47
CA ARG A 420 15.07 -3.60 3.35
C ARG A 420 14.44 -2.44 2.59
N TYR A 421 15.02 -2.04 1.45
CA TYR A 421 14.47 -0.94 0.65
C TYR A 421 13.13 -1.30 -0.02
N ALA A 422 12.91 -2.57 -0.37
CA ALA A 422 11.61 -3.03 -0.83
C ALA A 422 10.55 -2.95 0.29
N GLY A 423 10.91 -3.24 1.54
CA GLY A 423 10.06 -3.00 2.71
C GLY A 423 9.72 -1.51 2.89
N ASP A 424 10.70 -0.62 2.78
CA ASP A 424 10.48 0.83 2.83
C ASP A 424 9.53 1.29 1.71
N ALA A 425 9.67 0.75 0.49
CA ALA A 425 8.80 1.07 -0.64
C ALA A 425 7.33 0.62 -0.39
N VAL A 426 7.14 -0.55 0.22
CA VAL A 426 5.82 -1.04 0.67
C VAL A 426 5.22 -0.13 1.74
N GLU A 427 6.02 0.37 2.67
CA GLU A 427 5.58 1.32 3.69
C GLU A 427 5.09 2.63 3.07
N VAL A 428 5.88 3.22 2.18
CA VAL A 428 5.52 4.50 1.53
C VAL A 428 4.29 4.34 0.63
N LEU A 429 4.16 3.24 -0.12
CA LEU A 429 2.92 2.98 -0.87
C LEU A 429 1.72 2.77 0.06
N SER A 430 1.90 2.19 1.24
CA SER A 430 0.84 2.06 2.24
C SER A 430 0.35 3.43 2.74
N LEU A 431 1.25 4.41 2.90
CA LEU A 431 0.88 5.80 3.22
C LEU A 431 0.04 6.43 2.11
N ILE A 432 0.47 6.28 0.86
CA ILE A 432 -0.23 6.75 -0.34
C ILE A 432 -1.63 6.13 -0.44
N ALA A 433 -1.74 4.81 -0.29
CA ALA A 433 -2.99 4.07 -0.38
C ALA A 433 -3.98 4.45 0.73
N ALA A 434 -3.52 4.52 1.98
CA ALA A 434 -4.38 4.91 3.12
C ALA A 434 -4.88 6.36 2.99
N THR A 435 -4.00 7.26 2.54
CA THR A 435 -4.35 8.66 2.26
C THR A 435 -5.39 8.75 1.15
N TYR A 436 -5.17 8.04 0.05
CA TYR A 436 -6.08 8.06 -1.08
C TYR A 436 -7.44 7.45 -0.74
N LEU A 437 -7.49 6.38 0.06
CA LEU A 437 -8.74 5.79 0.52
C LEU A 437 -9.60 6.79 1.32
N TYR A 438 -8.99 7.64 2.15
CA TYR A 438 -9.74 8.69 2.86
C TYR A 438 -10.25 9.78 1.91
N VAL A 439 -9.41 10.21 0.95
CA VAL A 439 -9.77 11.15 -0.12
C VAL A 439 -10.95 10.61 -0.94
N LEU A 440 -10.92 9.33 -1.30
CA LEU A 440 -11.99 8.65 -2.01
C LEU A 440 -13.29 8.63 -1.22
N CYS A 441 -13.26 8.26 0.06
CA CYS A 441 -14.46 8.28 0.90
C CYS A 441 -15.06 9.69 0.98
N GLN A 442 -14.24 10.74 1.09
CA GLN A 442 -14.72 12.13 1.07
C GLN A 442 -15.33 12.48 -0.29
N ALA A 443 -14.69 12.14 -1.40
CA ALA A 443 -15.19 12.43 -2.74
C ALA A 443 -16.53 11.72 -3.00
N LEU A 444 -16.66 10.46 -2.59
CA LEU A 444 -17.90 9.69 -2.70
C LEU A 444 -19.03 10.28 -1.84
N ASP A 445 -18.72 10.75 -0.63
CA ASP A 445 -19.67 11.49 0.21
C ASP A 445 -20.18 12.75 -0.49
N LEU A 446 -19.30 13.52 -1.12
CA LEU A 446 -19.66 14.72 -1.88
C LEU A 446 -20.48 14.41 -3.13
N ARG A 447 -20.25 13.27 -3.79
CA ARG A 447 -21.08 12.80 -4.90
C ARG A 447 -22.50 12.48 -4.46
N ALA A 448 -22.64 11.72 -3.38
CA ALA A 448 -23.95 11.37 -2.85
C ALA A 448 -24.69 12.61 -2.34
N LEU A 449 -24.01 13.52 -1.62
CA LEU A 449 -24.57 14.80 -1.22
C LEU A 449 -25.10 15.59 -2.43
N HIS A 450 -24.34 15.66 -3.51
CA HIS A 450 -24.76 16.38 -4.71
C HIS A 450 -26.02 15.75 -5.34
N LEU A 451 -26.11 14.41 -5.38
CA LEU A 451 -27.28 13.70 -5.91
C LEU A 451 -28.54 13.95 -5.09
N GLU A 452 -28.45 13.94 -3.75
CA GLU A 452 -29.58 14.29 -2.88
C GLU A 452 -30.01 15.75 -3.09
N PHE A 453 -29.04 16.67 -3.21
CA PHE A 453 -29.33 18.09 -3.47
C PHE A 453 -30.06 18.28 -4.81
N VAL A 454 -29.57 17.63 -5.87
CA VAL A 454 -30.17 17.68 -7.22
C VAL A 454 -31.62 17.18 -7.16
N LYS A 455 -31.87 16.08 -6.47
CA LYS A 455 -33.20 15.49 -6.31
C LYS A 455 -34.18 16.44 -5.62
N ASP A 456 -33.76 17.08 -4.53
CA ASP A 456 -34.61 17.97 -3.74
C ASP A 456 -34.83 19.34 -4.40
N ALA A 457 -33.77 19.90 -4.98
CA ALA A 457 -33.82 21.23 -5.59
C ALA A 457 -34.59 21.22 -6.93
N ARG A 458 -34.51 20.13 -7.72
CA ARG A 458 -35.21 20.02 -9.01
C ARG A 458 -36.71 20.26 -8.87
N VAL A 459 -37.35 19.59 -7.90
CA VAL A 459 -38.80 19.69 -7.67
C VAL A 459 -39.21 21.14 -7.40
N GLN A 460 -38.50 21.82 -6.51
CA GLN A 460 -38.82 23.20 -6.12
C GLN A 460 -38.57 24.21 -7.26
N VAL A 461 -37.52 24.02 -8.06
CA VAL A 461 -37.26 24.86 -9.24
C VAL A 461 -38.33 24.67 -10.30
N ASP A 462 -38.80 23.43 -10.48
CA ASP A 462 -39.89 23.12 -11.39
C ASP A 462 -41.20 23.78 -10.93
N ASP A 463 -41.51 23.72 -9.64
CA ASP A 463 -42.68 24.37 -9.05
C ASP A 463 -42.66 25.89 -9.25
N ILE A 464 -41.52 26.55 -8.98
CA ILE A 464 -41.35 27.99 -9.24
C ILE A 464 -41.57 28.31 -10.72
N THR A 465 -41.01 27.49 -11.61
CA THR A 465 -41.12 27.70 -13.06
C THR A 465 -42.56 27.52 -13.53
N ALA A 466 -43.28 26.52 -12.99
CA ALA A 466 -44.69 26.28 -13.28
C ALA A 466 -45.59 27.41 -12.75
N GLU A 467 -45.35 27.87 -11.52
CA GLU A 467 -46.10 28.97 -10.91
C GLU A 467 -46.00 30.25 -11.75
N LEU A 468 -44.80 30.57 -12.25
CA LEU A 468 -44.56 31.80 -13.00
C LEU A 468 -44.91 31.71 -14.48
N TYR A 469 -44.84 30.52 -15.09
CA TYR A 469 -44.88 30.37 -16.55
C TYR A 469 -45.79 29.25 -17.09
N SER A 470 -46.61 28.60 -16.27
CA SER A 470 -47.56 27.58 -16.75
C SER A 470 -48.52 28.09 -17.83
N SER A 471 -49.06 29.30 -17.65
CA SER A 471 -49.93 29.95 -18.64
C SER A 471 -49.18 30.34 -19.92
N THR A 472 -47.87 30.60 -19.82
CA THR A 472 -47.03 31.02 -20.95
C THR A 472 -46.59 29.84 -21.80
N PHE A 473 -46.09 28.76 -21.19
CA PHE A 473 -45.52 27.61 -21.92
C PHE A 473 -46.52 26.49 -22.19
N GLY A 474 -47.62 26.40 -21.43
CA GLY A 474 -48.62 25.34 -21.58
C GLY A 474 -48.00 23.95 -21.65
N ALA A 475 -48.27 23.21 -22.73
CA ALA A 475 -47.75 21.86 -22.94
C ALA A 475 -46.22 21.76 -23.08
N ARG A 476 -45.52 22.87 -23.38
CA ARG A 476 -44.05 22.91 -23.51
C ARG A 476 -43.32 23.10 -22.19
N LEU A 477 -44.03 23.39 -21.09
CA LEU A 477 -43.43 23.65 -19.79
C LEU A 477 -42.44 22.56 -19.34
N PRO A 478 -42.74 21.24 -19.44
CA PRO A 478 -41.79 20.21 -19.03
C PRO A 478 -40.47 20.24 -19.82
N ALA A 479 -40.54 20.52 -21.13
CA ALA A 479 -39.35 20.63 -21.97
C ALA A 479 -38.50 21.85 -21.59
N VAL A 480 -39.14 22.99 -21.28
CA VAL A 480 -38.45 24.20 -20.81
C VAL A 480 -37.83 23.98 -19.42
N GLN A 481 -38.56 23.35 -18.50
CA GLN A 481 -38.05 22.95 -17.19
C GLN A 481 -36.80 22.08 -17.32
N ASN A 482 -36.82 21.04 -18.17
CA ASN A 482 -35.64 20.20 -18.45
C ASN A 482 -34.44 21.05 -18.92
N LYS A 483 -34.64 21.89 -19.93
CA LYS A 483 -33.57 22.72 -20.49
C LYS A 483 -32.99 23.70 -19.46
N LEU A 484 -33.83 24.34 -18.64
CA LEU A 484 -33.39 25.26 -17.59
C LEU A 484 -32.57 24.55 -16.52
N TRP A 485 -32.96 23.33 -16.14
CA TRP A 485 -32.24 22.58 -15.13
C TRP A 485 -30.90 22.03 -15.61
N GLU A 486 -30.84 21.57 -16.84
CA GLU A 486 -29.57 21.20 -17.46
C GLU A 486 -28.60 22.38 -17.46
N GLU A 487 -29.06 23.59 -17.82
CA GLU A 487 -28.23 24.79 -17.80
C GLU A 487 -27.81 25.19 -16.38
N LEU A 488 -28.74 25.17 -15.42
CA LEU A 488 -28.46 25.42 -14.01
C LEU A 488 -27.38 24.46 -13.48
N MET A 489 -27.51 23.15 -13.75
CA MET A 489 -26.54 22.15 -13.26
C MET A 489 -25.19 22.24 -13.97
N ASN A 490 -25.16 22.62 -15.25
CA ASN A 490 -23.92 22.89 -15.97
C ASN A 490 -23.16 24.06 -15.32
N HIS A 491 -23.83 25.17 -15.04
CA HIS A 491 -23.22 26.31 -14.34
C HIS A 491 -22.90 26.00 -12.88
N TRP A 492 -23.74 25.23 -12.18
CA TRP A 492 -23.47 24.78 -10.83
C TRP A 492 -22.16 24.00 -10.74
N SER A 493 -21.90 23.11 -11.71
CA SER A 493 -20.65 22.34 -11.78
C SER A 493 -19.43 23.24 -12.05
N ARG A 494 -19.57 24.28 -12.88
CA ARG A 494 -18.47 25.20 -13.24
C ARG A 494 -18.14 26.22 -12.14
N THR A 495 -19.09 26.47 -11.25
CA THR A 495 -18.96 27.42 -10.13
C THR A 495 -18.65 26.72 -8.80
N SER A 496 -18.13 25.49 -8.85
CA SER A 496 -17.80 24.70 -7.64
C SER A 496 -16.71 25.32 -6.75
N THR A 497 -15.98 26.32 -7.26
CA THR A 497 -14.93 27.05 -6.54
C THR A 497 -15.45 28.29 -5.80
N SER A 498 -16.71 28.69 -6.00
CA SER A 498 -17.33 29.84 -5.32
C SER A 498 -17.98 29.41 -4.01
N ASP A 499 -18.02 30.33 -3.05
CA ASP A 499 -18.82 30.19 -1.83
C ASP A 499 -20.30 30.08 -2.18
N LEU A 500 -21.09 29.41 -1.33
CA LEU A 500 -22.43 28.97 -1.70
C LEU A 500 -23.34 30.12 -2.16
N ALA A 501 -23.27 31.28 -1.51
CA ALA A 501 -24.08 32.45 -1.86
C ALA A 501 -23.76 32.96 -3.27
N GLU A 502 -22.47 33.17 -3.57
CA GLU A 502 -21.99 33.60 -4.88
C GLU A 502 -22.25 32.52 -5.95
N ARG A 503 -22.06 31.24 -5.60
CA ARG A 503 -22.33 30.10 -6.47
C ARG A 503 -23.77 30.08 -6.94
N CYS A 504 -24.74 30.26 -6.02
CA CYS A 504 -26.17 30.33 -6.35
C CYS A 504 -26.47 31.54 -7.24
N GLN A 505 -25.91 32.71 -6.92
CA GLN A 505 -26.11 33.92 -7.70
C GLN A 505 -25.57 33.77 -9.12
N SER A 506 -24.33 33.31 -9.29
CA SER A 506 -23.71 33.11 -10.60
C SER A 506 -24.44 32.04 -11.41
N THR A 507 -24.76 30.89 -10.80
CA THR A 507 -25.50 29.80 -11.46
C THR A 507 -26.83 30.28 -12.03
N THR A 508 -27.61 30.99 -11.22
CA THR A 508 -28.93 31.49 -11.67
C THR A 508 -28.80 32.60 -12.69
N SER A 509 -27.88 33.56 -12.48
CA SER A 509 -27.66 34.68 -13.40
C SER A 509 -27.27 34.23 -14.80
N TYR A 510 -26.38 33.24 -14.92
CA TYR A 510 -25.98 32.70 -16.21
C TYR A 510 -27.08 31.89 -16.91
N SER A 511 -28.01 31.32 -16.15
CA SER A 511 -29.12 30.52 -16.69
C SER A 511 -30.31 31.34 -17.20
N VAL A 512 -30.41 32.64 -16.83
CA VAL A 512 -31.53 33.51 -17.25
C VAL A 512 -31.64 33.62 -18.78
N GLY A 513 -30.51 33.57 -19.51
CA GLY A 513 -30.51 33.65 -20.97
C GLY A 513 -31.33 32.54 -21.64
N VAL A 514 -31.32 31.33 -21.07
CA VAL A 514 -32.12 30.20 -21.57
C VAL A 514 -33.61 30.42 -21.35
N LEU A 515 -33.99 31.01 -20.21
CA LEU A 515 -35.37 31.38 -19.92
C LEU A 515 -35.87 32.44 -20.90
N LEU A 516 -35.12 33.52 -21.08
CA LEU A 516 -35.46 34.61 -22.01
C LEU A 516 -35.58 34.11 -23.46
N SER A 517 -34.66 33.24 -23.89
CA SER A 517 -34.70 32.64 -25.23
C SER A 517 -35.93 31.75 -25.41
N SER A 518 -36.34 31.02 -24.36
CA SER A 518 -37.54 30.18 -24.39
C SER A 518 -38.82 31.02 -24.43
N LEU A 519 -38.88 32.14 -23.69
CA LEU A 519 -39.99 33.09 -23.73
C LEU A 519 -40.13 33.76 -25.11
N ALA A 520 -39.01 34.14 -25.73
CA ALA A 520 -39.00 34.73 -27.06
C ALA A 520 -39.55 33.76 -28.13
N ALA A 521 -39.37 32.45 -27.95
CA ALA A 521 -39.87 31.44 -28.87
C ALA A 521 -41.40 31.20 -28.78
N GLU A 522 -42.08 31.71 -27.75
CA GLU A 522 -43.54 31.59 -27.56
C GLU A 522 -44.32 32.80 -28.08
N ARG A 523 -43.65 33.90 -28.45
CA ARG A 523 -44.32 35.17 -28.79
C ARG A 523 -43.91 35.75 -30.13
N ASN A 524 -44.81 36.54 -30.73
CA ASN A 524 -44.50 37.36 -31.89
C ASN A 524 -43.44 38.43 -31.52
N PRO A 525 -42.46 38.74 -32.40
CA PRO A 525 -41.35 39.66 -32.13
C PRO A 525 -41.78 41.07 -31.67
N GLU A 526 -42.99 41.50 -32.01
CA GLU A 526 -43.52 42.83 -31.71
C GLU A 526 -44.09 42.99 -30.28
N ASN A 527 -44.18 41.91 -29.50
CA ASN A 527 -44.79 41.89 -28.15
C ASN A 527 -43.81 41.54 -27.01
N SER A 528 -42.51 41.82 -27.17
CA SER A 528 -41.54 41.68 -26.07
C SER A 528 -41.82 42.77 -25.01
N SER A 529 -42.28 42.37 -23.83
CA SER A 529 -42.77 43.32 -22.83
C SER A 529 -41.75 43.51 -21.70
N MET A 530 -41.75 44.70 -21.09
CA MET A 530 -40.97 44.94 -19.86
C MET A 530 -41.45 44.11 -18.66
N THR A 531 -42.61 43.45 -18.79
CA THR A 531 -43.09 42.49 -17.80
C THR A 531 -42.33 41.17 -17.82
N ASP A 532 -41.80 40.74 -18.98
CA ASP A 532 -41.05 39.48 -19.11
C ASP A 532 -39.67 39.57 -18.43
N VAL A 533 -39.02 40.73 -18.52
CA VAL A 533 -37.75 41.01 -17.83
C VAL A 533 -37.94 40.98 -16.31
N ARG A 534 -39.00 41.62 -15.80
CA ARG A 534 -39.32 41.60 -14.36
C ARG A 534 -39.69 40.20 -13.87
N ALA A 535 -40.44 39.44 -14.66
CA ALA A 535 -40.76 38.04 -14.34
C ALA A 535 -39.50 37.16 -14.31
N ALA A 536 -38.58 37.33 -15.27
CA ALA A 536 -37.31 36.60 -15.31
C ALA A 536 -36.41 36.96 -14.12
N GLN A 537 -36.34 38.23 -13.73
CA GLN A 537 -35.66 38.67 -12.50
C GLN A 537 -36.29 38.04 -11.25
N HIS A 538 -37.62 37.98 -11.19
CA HIS A 538 -38.33 37.36 -10.08
C HIS A 538 -38.07 35.85 -10.00
N TRP A 539 -38.08 35.15 -11.13
CA TRP A 539 -37.68 33.74 -11.25
C TRP A 539 -36.24 33.55 -10.76
N GLN A 540 -35.31 34.38 -11.23
CA GLN A 540 -33.89 34.31 -10.83
C GLN A 540 -33.72 34.45 -9.31
N THR A 541 -34.35 35.45 -8.69
CA THR A 541 -34.28 35.66 -7.24
C THR A 541 -34.83 34.45 -6.47
N ARG A 542 -35.98 33.91 -6.88
CA ARG A 542 -36.62 32.76 -6.21
C ARG A 542 -35.81 31.48 -6.36
N VAL A 543 -35.33 31.18 -7.57
CA VAL A 543 -34.49 30.00 -7.81
C VAL A 543 -33.16 30.12 -7.05
N CYS A 544 -32.56 31.32 -6.99
CA CYS A 544 -31.32 31.52 -6.23
C CYS A 544 -31.52 31.21 -4.74
N ALA A 545 -32.62 31.70 -4.15
CA ALA A 545 -32.98 31.41 -2.77
C ALA A 545 -33.23 29.91 -2.54
N VAL A 546 -33.95 29.24 -3.45
CA VAL A 546 -34.22 27.79 -3.36
C VAL A 546 -32.96 26.95 -3.48
N LEU A 547 -32.05 27.26 -4.41
CA LEU A 547 -30.79 26.53 -4.53
C LEU A 547 -29.93 26.67 -3.27
N ASN A 548 -29.86 27.87 -2.70
CA ASN A 548 -29.13 28.14 -1.48
C ASN A 548 -29.72 27.36 -0.30
N TRP A 549 -31.03 27.48 -0.09
CA TRP A 549 -31.74 26.80 0.99
C TRP A 549 -31.65 25.28 0.85
N SER A 550 -31.95 24.74 -0.34
CA SER A 550 -31.91 23.30 -0.59
C SER A 550 -30.51 22.74 -0.34
N TYR A 551 -29.46 23.36 -0.87
CA TYR A 551 -28.10 22.88 -0.64
C TYR A 551 -27.71 22.89 0.84
N ARG A 552 -28.05 23.96 1.59
CA ARG A 552 -27.77 24.04 3.04
C ARG A 552 -28.48 22.93 3.80
N THR A 553 -29.79 22.78 3.57
CA THR A 553 -30.62 21.78 4.26
C THR A 553 -30.20 20.36 3.93
N THR A 554 -29.96 20.05 2.65
CA THR A 554 -29.44 18.74 2.24
C THR A 554 -28.07 18.48 2.89
N ARG A 555 -27.16 19.45 2.87
CA ARG A 555 -25.83 19.32 3.50
C ARG A 555 -25.92 19.04 5.00
N GLU A 556 -26.69 19.82 5.75
CA GLU A 556 -26.87 19.64 7.19
C GLU A 556 -27.42 18.25 7.53
N THR A 557 -28.42 17.80 6.77
CA THR A 557 -28.99 16.45 6.90
C THR A 557 -27.93 15.39 6.60
N PHE A 558 -27.20 15.54 5.49
CA PHE A 558 -26.22 14.57 5.02
C PHE A 558 -25.03 14.40 5.97
N LEU A 559 -24.59 15.47 6.64
CA LEU A 559 -23.53 15.41 7.64
C LEU A 559 -23.89 14.52 8.85
N THR A 560 -25.19 14.32 9.11
CA THR A 560 -25.67 13.43 10.17
C THR A 560 -26.08 12.04 9.66
N ARG A 561 -26.51 11.94 8.41
CA ARG A 561 -27.01 10.71 7.79
C ARG A 561 -26.58 10.64 6.32
N GLN A 562 -25.41 10.07 6.08
CA GLN A 562 -24.88 9.89 4.72
C GLN A 562 -25.67 8.79 3.97
N THR A 563 -26.11 9.09 2.75
CA THR A 563 -26.74 8.11 1.85
C THR A 563 -25.73 7.40 0.94
N THR A 564 -24.44 7.72 1.05
CA THR A 564 -23.35 7.30 0.13
C THR A 564 -23.40 5.82 -0.25
N LYS A 565 -23.58 4.93 0.73
CA LYS A 565 -23.61 3.46 0.55
C LYS A 565 -24.61 2.97 -0.49
N SER A 566 -25.68 3.70 -0.76
CA SER A 566 -26.73 3.29 -1.71
C SER A 566 -26.33 3.48 -3.17
N TYR A 567 -25.26 4.25 -3.43
CA TYR A 567 -24.77 4.60 -4.76
C TYR A 567 -23.52 3.82 -5.17
N LEU A 568 -22.78 3.29 -4.20
CA LEU A 568 -21.51 2.59 -4.43
C LEU A 568 -21.73 1.17 -4.93
N CYS A 569 -20.80 0.68 -5.76
CA CYS A 569 -20.67 -0.75 -6.02
C CYS A 569 -20.34 -1.52 -4.73
N SER A 570 -20.57 -2.82 -4.75
CA SER A 570 -20.38 -3.71 -3.60
C SER A 570 -19.00 -3.57 -2.93
N ALA A 571 -17.92 -3.62 -3.70
CA ALA A 571 -16.54 -3.52 -3.18
C ALA A 571 -16.24 -2.15 -2.56
N SER A 572 -16.55 -1.06 -3.27
CA SER A 572 -16.39 0.31 -2.77
C SER A 572 -17.19 0.54 -1.49
N ARG A 573 -18.41 -0.01 -1.42
CA ARG A 573 -19.26 0.05 -0.23
C ARG A 573 -18.61 -0.66 0.96
N SER A 574 -18.00 -1.82 0.78
CA SER A 574 -17.31 -2.55 1.86
C SER A 574 -16.17 -1.73 2.46
N PHE A 575 -15.31 -1.15 1.62
CA PHE A 575 -14.22 -0.28 2.08
C PHE A 575 -14.72 1.03 2.70
N TYR A 576 -15.75 1.64 2.11
CA TYR A 576 -16.38 2.83 2.66
C TYR A 576 -16.96 2.57 4.06
N ILE A 577 -17.69 1.47 4.26
CA ILE A 577 -18.23 1.06 5.56
C ILE A 577 -17.09 0.80 6.54
N PHE A 578 -16.04 0.11 6.11
CA PHE A 578 -14.89 -0.15 6.96
C PHE A 578 -14.26 1.15 7.49
N VAL A 579 -14.05 2.14 6.62
CA VAL A 579 -13.46 3.42 7.02
C VAL A 579 -14.44 4.25 7.89
N ARG A 580 -15.68 4.42 7.45
CA ARG A 580 -16.65 5.32 8.10
C ARG A 580 -17.21 4.75 9.39
N GLU A 581 -17.50 3.45 9.42
CA GLU A 581 -18.20 2.79 10.52
C GLU A 581 -17.23 2.01 11.42
N LYS A 582 -16.41 1.11 10.86
CA LYS A 582 -15.50 0.27 11.68
C LYS A 582 -14.34 1.06 12.27
N LEU A 583 -13.67 1.90 11.48
CA LEU A 583 -12.59 2.76 11.96
C LEU A 583 -13.07 4.08 12.58
N ALA A 584 -14.36 4.39 12.45
CA ALA A 584 -14.96 5.65 12.88
C ALA A 584 -14.18 6.87 12.35
N VAL A 585 -13.80 6.85 11.07
CA VAL A 585 -13.19 7.97 10.35
C VAL A 585 -14.30 8.77 9.66
N PRO A 586 -14.73 9.91 10.20
CA PRO A 586 -15.89 10.64 9.69
C PRO A 586 -15.62 11.33 8.34
N MET A 587 -16.68 11.76 7.67
CA MET A 587 -16.59 12.77 6.60
C MET A 587 -16.01 14.07 7.19
N HIS A 588 -15.04 14.69 6.50
CA HIS A 588 -14.45 15.94 6.97
C HIS A 588 -15.39 17.11 6.71
N ARG A 589 -15.66 17.91 7.75
CA ARG A 589 -16.62 19.02 7.77
C ARG A 589 -16.00 20.40 7.58
N GLY A 590 -14.75 20.46 7.13
CA GLY A 590 -13.99 21.71 7.00
C GLY A 590 -13.64 22.31 8.36
N ILE A 591 -13.80 23.64 8.49
CA ILE A 591 -13.35 24.37 9.69
C ILE A 591 -14.05 23.91 10.98
N ALA A 592 -15.27 23.36 10.87
CA ALA A 592 -16.01 22.83 12.01
C ALA A 592 -15.30 21.64 12.70
N ASP A 593 -14.43 20.91 11.99
CA ASP A 593 -13.62 19.84 12.56
C ASP A 593 -12.27 20.33 13.10
N HIS A 594 -11.95 21.61 12.97
CA HIS A 594 -10.74 22.16 13.56
C HIS A 594 -10.81 22.10 15.10
N PRO A 595 -9.89 21.39 15.79
CA PRO A 595 -10.03 21.11 17.22
C PRO A 595 -10.09 22.35 18.13
N THR A 596 -9.59 23.49 17.67
CA THR A 596 -9.57 24.73 18.48
C THR A 596 -10.41 25.87 17.90
N TYR A 597 -11.20 25.62 16.84
CA TYR A 597 -12.00 26.67 16.22
C TYR A 597 -13.25 27.01 17.04
N ASP A 598 -13.96 25.99 17.53
CA ASP A 598 -15.05 26.15 18.49
C ASP A 598 -14.85 25.24 19.71
N SER A 599 -15.53 25.56 20.81
CA SER A 599 -15.45 24.84 22.08
C SER A 599 -16.27 23.54 22.10
N ALA A 600 -17.18 23.35 21.15
CA ALA A 600 -18.11 22.23 21.13
C ALA A 600 -17.42 20.93 20.69
N GLY A 601 -17.39 19.92 21.57
CA GLY A 601 -16.85 18.61 21.22
C GLY A 601 -15.35 18.60 20.90
N ARG A 602 -14.57 19.58 21.39
CA ARG A 602 -13.12 19.74 21.15
C ARG A 602 -12.30 18.45 21.24
N ARG A 603 -12.58 17.58 22.23
CA ARG A 603 -11.87 16.29 22.43
C ARG A 603 -12.27 15.19 21.44
N LYS A 604 -13.37 15.36 20.70
CA LYS A 604 -13.85 14.39 19.68
C LYS A 604 -13.41 14.77 18.27
N LYS A 605 -12.91 15.99 18.07
CA LYS A 605 -12.37 16.47 16.78
C LYS A 605 -10.93 15.98 16.60
N GLY A 606 -10.56 15.63 15.37
CA GLY A 606 -9.22 15.17 15.02
C GLY A 606 -8.75 15.84 13.75
N CYS A 607 -7.44 16.07 13.62
CA CYS A 607 -6.89 16.58 12.37
C CYS A 607 -6.98 15.54 11.26
N ILE A 608 -6.91 15.99 10.00
CA ILE A 608 -6.93 15.11 8.82
C ILE A 608 -5.85 14.03 8.93
N GLY A 609 -4.64 14.40 9.39
CA GLY A 609 -3.54 13.46 9.63
C GLY A 609 -3.92 12.34 10.60
N THR A 610 -4.54 12.66 11.74
CA THR A 610 -5.00 11.64 12.72
C THR A 610 -5.98 10.65 12.09
N GLN A 611 -6.89 11.12 11.22
CA GLN A 611 -7.85 10.24 10.56
C GLN A 611 -7.16 9.33 9.54
N ILE A 612 -6.25 9.87 8.74
CA ILE A 612 -5.43 9.07 7.80
C ILE A 612 -4.59 8.04 8.57
N SER A 613 -4.00 8.41 9.71
CA SER A 613 -3.21 7.50 10.54
C SER A 613 -4.01 6.29 11.03
N LYS A 614 -5.31 6.44 11.30
CA LYS A 614 -6.17 5.28 11.64
C LYS A 614 -6.31 4.31 10.46
N VAL A 615 -6.55 4.85 9.26
CA VAL A 615 -6.65 4.06 8.02
C VAL A 615 -5.33 3.35 7.73
N TYR A 616 -4.21 4.07 7.85
CA TYR A 616 -2.87 3.52 7.70
C TYR A 616 -2.57 2.41 8.72
N ALA A 617 -2.84 2.65 10.00
CA ALA A 617 -2.62 1.66 11.04
C ALA A 617 -3.43 0.38 10.81
N ALA A 618 -4.71 0.50 10.41
CA ALA A 618 -5.55 -0.65 10.10
C ALA A 618 -5.02 -1.44 8.88
N LEU A 619 -4.55 -0.74 7.84
CA LEU A 619 -3.89 -1.37 6.69
C LEU A 619 -2.63 -2.14 7.14
N ARG A 620 -1.73 -1.51 7.90
CA ARG A 620 -0.47 -2.12 8.37
C ARG A 620 -0.67 -3.25 9.38
N ARG A 621 -1.80 -3.29 10.08
CA ARG A 621 -2.20 -4.38 10.99
C ARG A 621 -2.86 -5.56 10.27
N GLY A 622 -3.06 -5.47 8.95
CA GLY A 622 -3.74 -6.51 8.16
C GLY A 622 -5.26 -6.51 8.31
N GLU A 623 -5.87 -5.50 8.94
CA GLU A 623 -7.32 -5.46 9.20
C GLU A 623 -8.15 -5.30 7.90
N PHE A 624 -7.49 -4.96 6.79
CA PHE A 624 -8.10 -4.83 5.46
C PHE A 624 -8.29 -6.18 4.77
N GLN A 625 -7.59 -7.25 5.20
CA GLN A 625 -7.49 -8.50 4.44
C GLN A 625 -8.86 -9.12 4.17
N ASP A 626 -9.73 -9.24 5.18
CA ASP A 626 -11.07 -9.79 5.02
C ASP A 626 -11.94 -8.95 4.07
N VAL A 627 -11.83 -7.62 4.17
CA VAL A 627 -12.56 -6.68 3.30
C VAL A 627 -12.07 -6.81 1.86
N LEU A 628 -10.77 -6.88 1.66
CA LEU A 628 -10.15 -7.00 0.36
C LEU A 628 -10.53 -8.31 -0.32
N LEU A 629 -10.52 -9.43 0.41
CA LEU A 629 -10.95 -10.72 -0.10
C LEU A 629 -12.43 -10.75 -0.50
N SER A 630 -13.28 -9.99 0.20
CA SER A 630 -14.71 -9.90 -0.12
C SER A 630 -15.03 -9.14 -1.42
N CYS A 631 -14.04 -8.48 -2.04
CA CYS A 631 -14.22 -7.67 -3.24
C CYS A 631 -14.16 -8.46 -4.56
N TRP A 632 -13.78 -9.73 -4.50
CA TRP A 632 -13.53 -10.61 -5.65
C TRP A 632 -14.62 -11.68 -5.75
#